data_AF-A0A7C1LYV7-F1
#
_entry.id   AF-A0A7C1LYV7-F1
#
_cell.length_a   1.000
_cell.length_b   1.000
_cell.length_c   1.000
_cell.angle_alpha   90.00
_cell.angle_beta   90.00
_cell.angle_gamma   90.00
#
_symmetry.space_group_name_H-M   'P 1'
#
loop_
_entity.id
_entity.type
_entity.pdbx_description
1 polymer ?
#
loop_
_entity_poly.entity_id
_entity_poly.type
_entity_poly.pdbx_seq_one_letter_code
_entity_poly.pdbx_strand_id
1 'polypeptide(L)'
;MIKNFDKKVAVITGGASGIGLSLAHAFGKRGMKILIADINKRALNRASRGLSKVDVKVSTLVIDVSDPKQVENLANTAYERYGKVNILCNNAGVGGGGPAHLLEMGNWNWTLGTNLFGVIAGIRYFLKRMFESKEPCHIVNTASVAGHLSGEGGPYSASKFAVVSISEMLVQACFNTNVGVSVLCPGLVNTNIINNIFPLSANLTDFYRPSAEEAEAGRPFLENFMNLLKQGMNPDRVAEMVIHSIQNDIFYIMTHPKYMNLIKARFDRIVVDCKRLREKFPTTIEEGEESYIFKDKTLDFSISYPKRLKQVNPAPNTNQVFAASNDFIQDFQLSITKIGSNITLENTTQTVAKVLEGVGTDVKIIFDKQITLEDGTIAREGEIEYQRLGSINILSHHISVMKDDKWIRSSTYAHPSMFDDDLRNIGRSLKFNVPIPEIQ
;
A
#
# COMPACT_ATOMS: atom_id res chain seq x y z
N MET A 1 7.20 2.90 -14.27
CA MET A 1 5.94 3.48 -14.81
C MET A 1 5.74 3.12 -16.28
N ILE A 2 4.52 2.74 -16.66
CA ILE A 2 4.13 2.48 -18.07
C ILE A 2 3.52 3.77 -18.65
N LYS A 3 4.25 4.46 -19.53
CA LYS A 3 3.75 5.67 -20.23
C LYS A 3 3.12 5.34 -21.59
N ASN A 4 3.67 4.34 -22.28
CA ASN A 4 3.19 3.85 -23.57
C ASN A 4 2.70 2.40 -23.45
N PHE A 5 1.49 2.16 -23.96
CA PHE A 5 0.81 0.87 -23.91
C PHE A 5 0.96 0.06 -25.21
N ASP A 6 1.43 0.67 -26.31
CA ASP A 6 1.52 -0.03 -27.60
C ASP A 6 2.38 -1.30 -27.49
N LYS A 7 1.86 -2.41 -28.04
CA LYS A 7 2.48 -3.75 -28.06
C LYS A 7 2.76 -4.36 -26.67
N LYS A 8 2.33 -3.72 -25.58
CA LYS A 8 2.37 -4.28 -24.22
C LYS A 8 1.27 -5.33 -24.04
N VAL A 9 1.41 -6.16 -23.02
CA VAL A 9 0.49 -7.28 -22.76
C VAL A 9 -0.29 -7.05 -21.47
N ALA A 10 -1.61 -7.13 -21.51
CA ALA A 10 -2.48 -7.08 -20.35
C ALA A 10 -3.19 -8.43 -20.12
N VAL A 11 -3.15 -8.92 -18.88
CA VAL A 11 -3.93 -10.08 -18.42
C VAL A 11 -4.99 -9.59 -17.43
N ILE A 12 -6.25 -9.92 -17.66
CA ILE A 12 -7.38 -9.38 -16.91
C ILE A 12 -8.31 -10.50 -16.49
N THR A 13 -8.44 -10.72 -15.17
CA THR A 13 -9.43 -11.66 -14.63
C THR A 13 -10.80 -10.98 -14.48
N GLY A 14 -11.89 -11.73 -14.63
CA GLY A 14 -13.24 -11.15 -14.71
C GLY A 14 -13.43 -10.30 -15.97
N GLY A 15 -12.67 -10.62 -17.03
CA GLY A 15 -12.58 -9.81 -18.24
C GLY A 15 -13.78 -9.93 -19.19
N ALA A 16 -14.80 -10.73 -18.85
CA ALA A 16 -15.96 -10.93 -19.71
C ALA A 16 -17.14 -9.98 -19.42
N SER A 17 -17.07 -9.17 -18.35
CA SER A 17 -18.16 -8.28 -17.93
C SER A 17 -17.64 -7.08 -17.12
N GLY A 18 -18.47 -6.04 -17.00
CA GLY A 18 -18.25 -4.91 -16.09
C GLY A 18 -16.89 -4.23 -16.26
N ILE A 19 -16.25 -3.92 -15.13
CA ILE A 19 -14.96 -3.21 -15.09
C ILE A 19 -13.89 -3.96 -15.90
N GLY A 20 -13.80 -5.29 -15.77
CA GLY A 20 -12.79 -6.09 -16.47
C GLY A 20 -12.90 -6.01 -17.99
N LEU A 21 -14.12 -6.05 -18.52
CA LEU A 21 -14.35 -5.89 -19.96
C LEU A 21 -14.01 -4.48 -20.45
N SER A 22 -14.36 -3.46 -19.67
CA SER A 22 -14.00 -2.07 -19.99
C SER A 22 -12.49 -1.83 -19.94
N LEU A 23 -11.78 -2.46 -19.00
CA LEU A 23 -10.31 -2.46 -18.98
C LEU A 23 -9.75 -3.10 -20.24
N ALA A 24 -10.26 -4.26 -20.65
CA ALA A 24 -9.83 -4.95 -21.87
C ALA A 24 -10.00 -4.07 -23.12
N HIS A 25 -11.12 -3.38 -23.21
CA HIS A 25 -11.40 -2.45 -24.29
C HIS A 25 -10.48 -1.22 -24.26
N ALA A 26 -10.32 -0.60 -23.09
CA ALA A 26 -9.53 0.61 -22.94
C ALA A 26 -8.02 0.38 -23.17
N PHE A 27 -7.48 -0.75 -22.71
CA PHE A 27 -6.11 -1.18 -23.01
C PHE A 27 -5.94 -1.57 -24.48
N GLY A 28 -6.90 -2.32 -25.03
CA GLY A 28 -6.87 -2.75 -26.43
C GLY A 28 -6.85 -1.58 -27.42
N LYS A 29 -7.67 -0.55 -27.18
CA LYS A 29 -7.67 0.72 -27.94
C LYS A 29 -6.33 1.45 -27.95
N ARG A 30 -5.44 1.12 -27.01
CA ARG A 30 -4.10 1.70 -26.87
C ARG A 30 -3.00 0.78 -27.41
N GLY A 31 -3.36 -0.22 -28.21
CA GLY A 31 -2.43 -1.11 -28.91
C GLY A 31 -1.93 -2.30 -28.08
N MET A 32 -2.50 -2.54 -26.90
CA MET A 32 -2.13 -3.70 -26.09
C MET A 32 -2.65 -5.02 -26.68
N LYS A 33 -1.88 -6.08 -26.48
CA LYS A 33 -2.37 -7.46 -26.62
C LYS A 33 -3.09 -7.85 -25.33
N ILE A 34 -4.30 -8.38 -25.44
CA ILE A 34 -5.15 -8.65 -24.29
C ILE A 34 -5.33 -10.16 -24.09
N LEU A 35 -5.27 -10.62 -22.84
CA LEU A 35 -5.78 -11.93 -22.42
C LEU A 35 -6.83 -11.70 -21.34
N ILE A 36 -8.09 -11.99 -21.66
CA ILE A 36 -9.17 -11.96 -20.67
C ILE A 36 -9.44 -13.37 -20.16
N ALA A 37 -9.61 -13.48 -18.84
CA ALA A 37 -9.94 -14.73 -18.17
C ALA A 37 -11.22 -14.59 -17.36
N ASP A 38 -12.11 -15.57 -17.44
CA ASP A 38 -13.41 -15.54 -16.77
C ASP A 38 -13.99 -16.95 -16.61
N ILE A 39 -14.77 -17.17 -15.56
CA ILE A 39 -15.45 -18.47 -15.32
C ILE A 39 -16.61 -18.68 -16.31
N ASN A 40 -17.21 -17.60 -16.81
CA ASN A 40 -18.37 -17.67 -17.69
C ASN A 40 -17.97 -17.74 -19.16
N LYS A 41 -17.80 -18.97 -19.67
CA LYS A 41 -17.46 -19.24 -21.09
C LYS A 41 -18.36 -18.50 -22.10
N ARG A 42 -19.67 -18.41 -21.84
CA ARG A 42 -20.60 -17.74 -22.78
C ARG A 42 -20.38 -16.24 -22.80
N ALA A 43 -20.20 -15.60 -21.64
CA ALA A 43 -19.87 -14.19 -21.55
C ALA A 43 -18.51 -13.91 -22.21
N LEU A 44 -17.51 -14.76 -21.94
CA LEU A 44 -16.16 -14.65 -22.49
C LEU A 44 -16.17 -14.69 -24.04
N ASN A 45 -16.95 -15.60 -24.64
CA ASN A 45 -17.12 -15.66 -26.10
C ASN A 45 -17.83 -14.43 -26.68
N ARG A 46 -18.75 -13.79 -25.94
CA ARG A 46 -19.37 -12.53 -26.38
C ARG A 46 -18.37 -11.37 -26.28
N ALA A 47 -17.64 -11.27 -25.18
CA ALA A 47 -16.61 -10.26 -24.96
C ALA A 47 -15.52 -10.33 -26.05
N SER A 48 -15.00 -11.52 -26.34
CA SER A 48 -14.00 -11.73 -27.39
C SER A 48 -14.47 -11.25 -28.76
N ARG A 49 -15.70 -11.61 -29.16
CA ARG A 49 -16.30 -11.13 -30.43
C ARG A 49 -16.49 -9.62 -30.43
N GLY A 50 -16.93 -9.03 -29.31
CA GLY A 50 -17.11 -7.59 -29.19
C GLY A 50 -15.79 -6.82 -29.33
N LEU A 51 -14.74 -7.26 -28.63
CA LEU A 51 -13.40 -6.68 -28.70
C LEU A 51 -12.77 -6.83 -30.09
N SER A 52 -12.95 -8.00 -30.73
CA SER A 52 -12.42 -8.24 -32.08
C SER A 52 -13.06 -7.32 -33.13
N LYS A 53 -14.34 -6.94 -32.96
CA LYS A 53 -15.03 -6.00 -33.87
C LYS A 53 -14.49 -4.57 -33.83
N VAL A 54 -13.72 -4.24 -32.80
CA VAL A 54 -13.06 -2.94 -32.63
C VAL A 54 -11.54 -3.08 -32.69
N ASP A 55 -11.06 -4.07 -33.45
CA ASP A 55 -9.66 -4.36 -33.76
C ASP A 55 -8.74 -4.60 -32.55
N VAL A 56 -9.32 -4.97 -31.39
CA VAL A 56 -8.55 -5.37 -30.21
C VAL A 56 -8.10 -6.82 -30.36
N LYS A 57 -6.77 -7.03 -30.32
CA LYS A 57 -6.16 -8.38 -30.29
C LYS A 57 -6.38 -9.03 -28.94
N VAL A 58 -7.41 -9.86 -28.83
CA VAL A 58 -7.81 -10.53 -27.59
C VAL A 58 -7.66 -12.04 -27.67
N SER A 59 -7.11 -12.62 -26.61
CA SER A 59 -7.17 -14.04 -26.29
C SER A 59 -8.07 -14.27 -25.09
N THR A 60 -8.62 -15.47 -24.96
CA THR A 60 -9.52 -15.83 -23.87
C THR A 60 -9.09 -17.11 -23.19
N LEU A 61 -9.27 -17.20 -21.87
CA LEU A 61 -9.12 -18.45 -21.13
C LEU A 61 -10.26 -18.60 -20.11
N VAL A 62 -10.94 -19.75 -20.11
CA VAL A 62 -11.94 -20.06 -19.09
C VAL A 62 -11.24 -20.57 -17.85
N ILE A 63 -11.38 -19.88 -16.72
CA ILE A 63 -10.80 -20.28 -15.44
C ILE A 63 -11.73 -19.92 -14.28
N ASP A 64 -11.60 -20.64 -13.19
CA ASP A 64 -11.98 -20.19 -11.86
C ASP A 64 -10.75 -19.63 -11.13
N VAL A 65 -10.79 -18.35 -10.74
CA VAL A 65 -9.66 -17.73 -10.02
C VAL A 65 -9.53 -18.23 -8.59
N SER A 66 -10.56 -18.85 -8.02
CA SER A 66 -10.49 -19.46 -6.69
C SER A 66 -9.68 -20.77 -6.67
N ASP A 67 -9.37 -21.34 -7.84
CA ASP A 67 -8.46 -22.46 -8.02
C ASP A 67 -7.05 -21.96 -8.41
N PRO A 68 -6.06 -21.98 -7.50
CA PRO A 68 -4.71 -21.50 -7.79
C PRO A 68 -4.05 -22.20 -8.99
N LYS A 69 -4.35 -23.47 -9.26
CA LYS A 69 -3.77 -24.21 -10.40
C LYS A 69 -4.27 -23.65 -11.73
N GLN A 70 -5.51 -23.19 -11.78
CA GLN A 70 -6.04 -22.55 -12.99
C GLN A 70 -5.46 -21.15 -13.20
N VAL A 71 -5.15 -20.42 -12.14
CA VAL A 71 -4.44 -19.13 -12.21
C VAL A 71 -2.97 -19.33 -12.64
N GLU A 72 -2.32 -20.39 -12.18
CA GLU A 72 -1.00 -20.79 -12.68
C GLU A 72 -1.03 -21.09 -14.17
N ASN A 73 -2.02 -21.85 -14.63
CA ASN A 73 -2.21 -22.14 -16.05
C ASN A 73 -2.48 -20.87 -16.88
N LEU A 74 -3.24 -19.91 -16.33
CA LEU A 74 -3.43 -18.59 -16.96
C LEU A 74 -2.08 -17.89 -17.16
N ALA A 75 -1.23 -17.89 -16.14
CA ALA A 75 0.08 -17.28 -16.21
C ALA A 75 0.95 -17.97 -17.27
N ASN A 76 1.02 -19.30 -17.27
CA ASN A 76 1.79 -20.07 -18.25
C ASN A 76 1.30 -19.79 -19.68
N THR A 77 -0.02 -19.83 -19.89
CA THR A 77 -0.63 -19.49 -21.18
C THR A 77 -0.25 -18.08 -21.65
N ALA A 78 -0.25 -17.09 -20.75
CA ALA A 78 0.09 -15.71 -21.08
C ALA A 78 1.56 -15.58 -21.51
N TYR A 79 2.48 -16.17 -20.76
CA TYR A 79 3.92 -16.11 -21.04
C TYR A 79 4.31 -16.95 -22.26
N GLU A 80 3.74 -18.14 -22.46
CA GLU A 80 3.95 -18.95 -23.67
C GLU A 80 3.49 -18.20 -24.93
N ARG A 81 2.33 -17.55 -24.86
CA ARG A 81 1.74 -16.87 -26.03
C ARG A 81 2.42 -15.55 -26.37
N TYR A 82 2.80 -14.77 -25.36
CA TYR A 82 3.23 -13.39 -25.58
C TYR A 82 4.67 -13.10 -25.16
N GLY A 83 5.34 -14.03 -24.48
CA GLY A 83 6.68 -13.88 -23.93
C GLY A 83 6.78 -12.96 -22.70
N LYS A 84 5.73 -12.19 -22.40
CA LYS A 84 5.72 -11.20 -21.31
C LYS A 84 4.31 -10.84 -20.86
N VAL A 85 4.23 -10.25 -19.66
CA VAL A 85 3.03 -9.62 -19.11
C VAL A 85 3.41 -8.28 -18.51
N ASN A 86 2.87 -7.19 -19.04
CA ASN A 86 3.16 -5.85 -18.56
C ASN A 86 2.10 -5.35 -17.58
N ILE A 87 0.84 -5.75 -17.75
CA ILE A 87 -0.24 -5.35 -16.84
C ILE A 87 -0.99 -6.61 -16.38
N LEU A 88 -1.11 -6.78 -15.07
CA LEU A 88 -1.99 -7.78 -14.47
C LEU A 88 -3.13 -7.06 -13.75
N CYS A 89 -4.36 -7.32 -14.15
CA CYS A 89 -5.56 -6.86 -13.46
C CYS A 89 -6.21 -8.04 -12.74
N ASN A 90 -5.96 -8.16 -11.44
CA ASN A 90 -6.71 -9.05 -10.56
C ASN A 90 -8.07 -8.39 -10.25
N ASN A 91 -9.03 -8.59 -11.15
CA ASN A 91 -10.30 -7.88 -11.17
C ASN A 91 -11.52 -8.79 -10.91
N ALA A 92 -11.42 -10.09 -11.17
CA ALA A 92 -12.50 -11.03 -10.87
C ALA A 92 -12.96 -10.89 -9.42
N GLY A 93 -14.28 -10.84 -9.22
CA GLY A 93 -14.88 -10.74 -7.91
C GLY A 93 -16.36 -11.05 -7.96
N VAL A 94 -16.86 -11.57 -6.85
CA VAL A 94 -18.28 -11.84 -6.62
C VAL A 94 -18.77 -10.97 -5.48
N GLY A 95 -20.03 -10.55 -5.59
CA GLY A 95 -20.75 -10.01 -4.45
C GLY A 95 -21.02 -11.11 -3.43
N GLY A 96 -21.34 -10.70 -2.21
CA GLY A 96 -21.63 -11.63 -1.14
C GLY A 96 -21.90 -10.85 0.13
N GLY A 97 -22.74 -11.40 1.00
CA GLY A 97 -23.19 -10.69 2.17
C GLY A 97 -24.60 -11.14 2.54
N GLY A 98 -25.11 -10.51 3.58
CA GLY A 98 -26.31 -10.96 4.28
C GLY A 98 -26.09 -10.78 5.78
N PRO A 99 -27.13 -11.00 6.59
CA PRO A 99 -27.01 -10.90 8.04
C PRO A 99 -25.90 -11.82 8.54
N ALA A 100 -24.96 -11.27 9.33
CA ALA A 100 -23.74 -11.98 9.69
C ALA A 100 -23.97 -13.35 10.37
N HIS A 101 -25.08 -13.49 11.10
CA HIS A 101 -25.48 -14.71 11.79
C HIS A 101 -26.12 -15.77 10.88
N LEU A 102 -26.48 -15.41 9.64
CA LEU A 102 -27.05 -16.32 8.66
C LEU A 102 -26.02 -16.81 7.64
N LEU A 103 -24.84 -16.18 7.59
CA LEU A 103 -23.81 -16.51 6.61
C LEU A 103 -23.10 -17.82 6.99
N GLU A 104 -23.20 -18.79 6.11
CA GLU A 104 -22.60 -20.11 6.25
C GLU A 104 -21.16 -20.15 5.72
N MET A 105 -20.39 -21.18 6.08
CA MET A 105 -18.99 -21.29 5.67
C MET A 105 -18.77 -21.36 4.16
N GLY A 106 -19.72 -21.88 3.38
CA GLY A 106 -19.67 -21.86 1.92
C GLY A 106 -19.78 -20.45 1.33
N ASN A 107 -20.51 -19.52 1.98
CA ASN A 107 -20.51 -18.10 1.59
C ASN A 107 -19.10 -17.49 1.76
N TRP A 108 -18.45 -17.79 2.88
CA TRP A 108 -17.09 -17.33 3.18
C TRP A 108 -16.06 -17.94 2.23
N ASN A 109 -16.04 -19.25 2.07
CA ASN A 109 -15.09 -19.96 1.22
C ASN A 109 -15.17 -19.49 -0.24
N TRP A 110 -16.37 -19.32 -0.78
CA TRP A 110 -16.56 -18.86 -2.16
C TRP A 110 -16.12 -17.41 -2.37
N THR A 111 -16.55 -16.51 -1.47
CA THR A 111 -16.25 -15.09 -1.58
C THR A 111 -14.77 -14.82 -1.33
N LEU A 112 -14.16 -15.40 -0.28
CA LEU A 112 -12.73 -15.28 -0.01
C LEU A 112 -11.89 -15.97 -1.10
N GLY A 113 -12.32 -17.15 -1.56
CA GLY A 113 -11.71 -17.88 -2.68
C GLY A 113 -11.56 -16.99 -3.91
N THR A 114 -12.66 -16.36 -4.33
CA THR A 114 -12.67 -15.51 -5.53
C THR A 114 -11.99 -14.16 -5.28
N ASN A 115 -12.43 -13.42 -4.25
CA ASN A 115 -12.08 -12.00 -4.07
C ASN A 115 -10.70 -11.80 -3.45
N LEU A 116 -10.19 -12.76 -2.69
CA LEU A 116 -8.91 -12.68 -1.98
C LEU A 116 -7.89 -13.69 -2.52
N PHE A 117 -8.18 -14.99 -2.46
CA PHE A 117 -7.22 -16.00 -2.88
C PHE A 117 -6.94 -15.96 -4.38
N GLY A 118 -7.90 -15.58 -5.22
CA GLY A 118 -7.64 -15.31 -6.63
C GLY A 118 -6.66 -14.16 -6.87
N VAL A 119 -6.69 -13.10 -6.05
CA VAL A 119 -5.71 -12.01 -6.09
C VAL A 119 -4.34 -12.52 -5.64
N ILE A 120 -4.28 -13.27 -4.52
CA ILE A 120 -3.05 -13.86 -4.00
C ILE A 120 -2.40 -14.79 -5.05
N ALA A 121 -3.19 -15.64 -5.71
CA ALA A 121 -2.71 -16.53 -6.76
C ALA A 121 -2.16 -15.72 -7.96
N GLY A 122 -2.87 -14.68 -8.39
CA GLY A 122 -2.38 -13.78 -9.45
C GLY A 122 -1.02 -13.18 -9.10
N ILE A 123 -0.86 -12.67 -7.88
CA ILE A 123 0.44 -12.16 -7.40
C ILE A 123 1.49 -13.28 -7.42
N ARG A 124 1.18 -14.44 -6.84
CA ARG A 124 2.11 -15.57 -6.67
C ARG A 124 2.68 -16.09 -7.99
N TYR A 125 1.87 -16.14 -9.04
CA TYR A 125 2.24 -16.75 -10.31
C TYR A 125 2.77 -15.76 -11.35
N PHE A 126 2.49 -14.46 -11.22
CA PHE A 126 2.96 -13.45 -12.17
C PHE A 126 4.13 -12.61 -11.67
N LEU A 127 4.17 -12.25 -10.38
CA LEU A 127 5.07 -11.20 -9.86
C LEU A 127 6.56 -11.48 -10.12
N LYS A 128 7.04 -12.70 -9.83
CA LYS A 128 8.44 -13.09 -10.07
C LYS A 128 8.86 -12.89 -11.52
N ARG A 129 8.01 -13.33 -12.47
CA ARG A 129 8.27 -13.20 -13.91
C ARG A 129 8.18 -11.75 -14.38
N MET A 130 7.31 -10.93 -13.76
CA MET A 130 7.26 -9.49 -14.02
C MET A 130 8.56 -8.80 -13.60
N PHE A 131 9.13 -9.13 -12.42
CA PHE A 131 10.45 -8.63 -12.02
C PHE A 131 11.55 -9.05 -13.00
N GLU A 132 11.59 -10.33 -13.36
CA GLU A 132 12.62 -10.90 -14.26
C GLU A 132 12.59 -10.30 -15.67
N SER A 133 11.43 -9.82 -16.12
CA SER A 133 11.28 -9.20 -17.45
C SER A 133 12.11 -7.92 -17.62
N LYS A 134 12.40 -7.20 -16.52
CA LYS A 134 13.02 -5.87 -16.50
C LYS A 134 12.31 -4.83 -17.40
N GLU A 135 11.11 -5.12 -17.90
CA GLU A 135 10.25 -4.17 -18.60
C GLU A 135 9.35 -3.44 -17.60
N PRO A 136 8.91 -2.20 -17.88
CA PRO A 136 7.87 -1.57 -17.08
C PRO A 136 6.62 -2.44 -16.99
N CYS A 137 6.23 -2.73 -15.76
CA CYS A 137 5.14 -3.61 -15.38
C CYS A 137 4.22 -2.93 -14.35
N HIS A 138 2.96 -3.35 -14.26
CA HIS A 138 2.01 -2.82 -13.29
C HIS A 138 0.99 -3.88 -12.84
N ILE A 139 0.67 -3.92 -11.55
CA ILE A 139 -0.40 -4.77 -11.00
C ILE A 139 -1.54 -3.87 -10.53
N VAL A 140 -2.76 -4.20 -10.94
CA VAL A 140 -3.99 -3.54 -10.47
C VAL A 140 -4.84 -4.57 -9.76
N ASN A 141 -5.06 -4.39 -8.46
CA ASN A 141 -5.94 -5.23 -7.67
C ASN A 141 -7.27 -4.51 -7.44
N THR A 142 -8.38 -5.15 -7.78
CA THR A 142 -9.71 -4.54 -7.62
C THR A 142 -10.28 -4.84 -6.24
N ALA A 143 -10.17 -3.86 -5.35
CA ALA A 143 -10.79 -3.84 -4.05
C ALA A 143 -12.25 -3.30 -4.14
N SER A 144 -12.61 -2.38 -3.26
CA SER A 144 -13.92 -1.70 -3.18
C SER A 144 -13.81 -0.55 -2.17
N VAL A 145 -14.73 0.42 -2.22
CA VAL A 145 -14.97 1.28 -1.03
C VAL A 145 -15.31 0.45 0.22
N ALA A 146 -15.85 -0.76 0.05
CA ALA A 146 -16.06 -1.73 1.12
C ALA A 146 -14.75 -2.31 1.72
N GLY A 147 -13.59 -2.03 1.10
CA GLY A 147 -12.28 -2.29 1.67
C GLY A 147 -11.79 -1.20 2.63
N HIS A 148 -12.57 -0.12 2.78
CA HIS A 148 -12.31 0.97 3.73
C HIS A 148 -13.48 1.23 4.68
N LEU A 149 -14.68 0.76 4.34
CA LEU A 149 -15.91 0.93 5.10
C LEU A 149 -16.62 -0.42 5.26
N SER A 150 -16.84 -0.86 6.50
CA SER A 150 -17.59 -2.08 6.79
C SER A 150 -19.09 -1.78 6.82
N GLY A 151 -19.68 -1.46 5.66
CA GLY A 151 -21.13 -1.18 5.53
C GLY A 151 -21.98 -2.44 5.31
N GLU A 152 -21.48 -3.40 4.52
CA GLU A 152 -22.21 -4.62 4.15
C GLU A 152 -21.92 -5.80 5.07
N GLY A 153 -20.88 -5.69 5.92
CA GLY A 153 -20.40 -6.80 6.75
C GLY A 153 -19.92 -8.00 5.93
N GLY A 154 -19.79 -9.15 6.59
CA GLY A 154 -19.59 -10.44 5.95
C GLY A 154 -18.28 -10.62 5.14
N PRO A 155 -18.21 -11.67 4.30
CA PRO A 155 -16.99 -12.04 3.60
C PRO A 155 -16.58 -11.05 2.51
N TYR A 156 -17.53 -10.29 1.93
CA TYR A 156 -17.20 -9.31 0.90
C TYR A 156 -16.35 -8.18 1.48
N SER A 157 -16.82 -7.51 2.53
CA SER A 157 -16.06 -6.44 3.20
C SER A 157 -14.71 -6.97 3.69
N ALA A 158 -14.70 -8.12 4.38
CA ALA A 158 -13.45 -8.75 4.85
C ALA A 158 -12.45 -9.00 3.72
N SER A 159 -12.90 -9.56 2.59
CA SER A 159 -12.05 -9.80 1.42
C SER A 159 -11.48 -8.51 0.84
N LYS A 160 -12.29 -7.44 0.76
CA LYS A 160 -11.87 -6.18 0.15
C LYS A 160 -10.92 -5.38 1.05
N PHE A 161 -11.08 -5.45 2.37
CA PHE A 161 -10.09 -4.94 3.32
C PHE A 161 -8.75 -5.67 3.17
N ALA A 162 -8.77 -7.01 3.06
CA ALA A 162 -7.57 -7.80 2.85
C ALA A 162 -6.86 -7.47 1.52
N VAL A 163 -7.61 -7.25 0.43
CA VAL A 163 -7.03 -6.84 -0.87
C VAL A 163 -6.36 -5.48 -0.79
N VAL A 164 -6.93 -4.51 -0.06
CA VAL A 164 -6.28 -3.20 0.18
C VAL A 164 -4.95 -3.41 0.90
N SER A 165 -4.96 -4.14 2.02
CA SER A 165 -3.75 -4.39 2.82
C SER A 165 -2.66 -5.14 2.05
N ILE A 166 -3.02 -6.19 1.28
CA ILE A 166 -2.06 -6.91 0.44
C ILE A 166 -1.47 -6.01 -0.65
N SER A 167 -2.28 -5.09 -1.20
CA SER A 167 -1.80 -4.15 -2.21
C SER A 167 -0.82 -3.13 -1.61
N GLU A 168 -1.07 -2.66 -0.39
CA GLU A 168 -0.15 -1.79 0.36
C GLU A 168 1.17 -2.51 0.64
N MET A 169 1.12 -3.77 1.09
CA MET A 169 2.30 -4.62 1.25
C MET A 169 3.07 -4.75 -0.06
N LEU A 170 2.38 -4.92 -1.20
CA LEU A 170 3.02 -5.05 -2.50
C LEU A 170 3.74 -3.78 -2.97
N VAL A 171 3.26 -2.59 -2.62
CA VAL A 171 3.99 -1.35 -2.90
C VAL A 171 5.37 -1.40 -2.25
N GLN A 172 5.44 -1.87 -1.01
CA GLN A 172 6.72 -2.03 -0.31
C GLN A 172 7.61 -3.08 -1.00
N ALA A 173 7.05 -4.22 -1.37
CA ALA A 173 7.79 -5.29 -2.03
C ALA A 173 8.27 -4.94 -3.45
N CYS A 174 7.56 -4.03 -4.14
CA CYS A 174 7.88 -3.58 -5.49
C CYS A 174 8.65 -2.25 -5.51
N PHE A 175 8.95 -1.68 -4.35
CA PHE A 175 9.72 -0.44 -4.24
C PHE A 175 11.09 -0.59 -4.92
N ASN A 176 11.50 0.42 -5.71
CA ASN A 176 12.72 0.39 -6.54
C ASN A 176 12.82 -0.78 -7.54
N THR A 177 11.69 -1.36 -7.95
CA THR A 177 11.64 -2.37 -9.02
C THR A 177 11.02 -1.80 -10.31
N ASN A 178 10.92 -2.64 -11.34
CA ASN A 178 10.23 -2.32 -12.60
C ASN A 178 8.69 -2.47 -12.52
N VAL A 179 8.13 -2.86 -11.36
CA VAL A 179 6.71 -3.16 -11.17
C VAL A 179 6.04 -2.06 -10.32
N GLY A 180 5.04 -1.38 -10.88
CA GLY A 180 4.13 -0.51 -10.12
C GLY A 180 2.92 -1.29 -9.59
N VAL A 181 2.23 -0.74 -8.60
CA VAL A 181 1.03 -1.35 -7.99
C VAL A 181 -0.03 -0.28 -7.79
N SER A 182 -1.29 -0.61 -8.08
CA SER A 182 -2.44 0.21 -7.71
C SER A 182 -3.55 -0.65 -7.13
N VAL A 183 -4.29 -0.09 -6.17
CA VAL A 183 -5.52 -0.68 -5.65
C VAL A 183 -6.72 0.13 -6.13
N LEU A 184 -7.61 -0.55 -6.86
CA LEU A 184 -8.83 0.04 -7.40
C LEU A 184 -9.97 -0.10 -6.38
N CYS A 185 -10.49 1.02 -5.88
CA CYS A 185 -11.53 1.05 -4.85
C CYS A 185 -12.83 1.67 -5.40
N PRO A 186 -13.63 0.88 -6.16
CA PRO A 186 -14.85 1.36 -6.75
C PRO A 186 -15.98 1.53 -5.72
N GLY A 187 -16.81 2.55 -5.93
CA GLY A 187 -18.15 2.64 -5.35
C GLY A 187 -19.16 1.85 -6.18
N LEU A 188 -20.37 2.39 -6.36
CA LEU A 188 -21.37 1.76 -7.24
C LEU A 188 -21.01 1.96 -8.71
N VAL A 189 -20.74 0.85 -9.41
CA VAL A 189 -20.42 0.81 -10.83
C VAL A 189 -21.45 -0.07 -11.53
N ASN A 190 -21.95 0.38 -12.68
CA ASN A 190 -22.97 -0.34 -13.46
C ASN A 190 -22.41 -1.65 -14.03
N THR A 191 -22.60 -2.74 -13.29
CA THR A 191 -22.08 -4.08 -13.58
C THR A 191 -23.07 -5.17 -13.20
N ASN A 192 -22.75 -6.43 -13.55
CA ASN A 192 -23.56 -7.60 -13.21
C ASN A 192 -23.20 -8.25 -11.87
N ILE A 193 -22.47 -7.56 -10.97
CA ILE A 193 -21.93 -8.18 -9.75
C ILE A 193 -23.00 -8.84 -8.86
N ILE A 194 -24.19 -8.23 -8.77
CA ILE A 194 -25.32 -8.77 -7.97
C ILE A 194 -26.09 -9.85 -8.73
N ASN A 195 -26.38 -9.62 -10.01
CA ASN A 195 -27.10 -10.59 -10.86
C ASN A 195 -26.36 -11.93 -10.98
N ASN A 196 -25.04 -11.92 -10.78
CA ASN A 196 -24.21 -13.12 -10.87
C ASN A 196 -24.15 -13.93 -9.56
N ILE A 197 -24.66 -13.42 -8.43
CA ILE A 197 -24.52 -14.11 -7.13
C ILE A 197 -25.17 -15.49 -7.18
N PHE A 198 -26.50 -15.55 -7.37
CA PHE A 198 -27.23 -16.82 -7.35
C PHE A 198 -26.85 -17.78 -8.50
N PRO A 199 -26.66 -17.34 -9.76
CA PRO A 199 -26.27 -18.25 -10.83
C PRO A 199 -24.89 -18.90 -10.60
N LEU A 200 -23.94 -18.16 -10.03
CA LEU A 200 -22.59 -18.68 -9.79
C LEU A 200 -22.48 -19.49 -8.49
N SER A 201 -23.37 -19.26 -7.51
CA SER A 201 -23.41 -20.02 -6.25
C SER A 201 -24.41 -21.18 -6.25
N ALA A 202 -25.10 -21.43 -7.36
CA ALA A 202 -26.21 -22.39 -7.44
C ALA A 202 -25.86 -23.80 -6.93
N ASN A 203 -24.64 -24.26 -7.20
CA ASN A 203 -24.18 -25.61 -6.85
C ASN A 203 -23.32 -25.67 -5.58
N LEU A 204 -23.16 -24.55 -4.86
CA LEU A 204 -22.38 -24.53 -3.63
C LEU A 204 -23.19 -25.12 -2.46
N THR A 205 -22.50 -25.92 -1.65
CA THR A 205 -22.99 -26.40 -0.35
C THR A 205 -22.70 -25.39 0.74
N ASP A 206 -23.36 -25.53 1.90
CA ASP A 206 -23.18 -24.65 3.06
C ASP A 206 -23.26 -23.17 2.68
N PHE A 207 -24.25 -22.85 1.86
CA PHE A 207 -24.44 -21.52 1.30
C PHE A 207 -25.82 -21.03 1.69
N TYR A 208 -25.87 -19.94 2.46
CA TYR A 208 -27.12 -19.31 2.85
C TYR A 208 -27.92 -18.89 1.62
N ARG A 209 -29.18 -19.34 1.59
CA ARG A 209 -30.18 -18.95 0.59
C ARG A 209 -31.41 -18.48 1.35
N PRO A 210 -31.91 -17.26 1.08
CA PRO A 210 -33.10 -16.78 1.76
C PRO A 210 -34.28 -17.69 1.43
N SER A 211 -35.16 -17.91 2.41
CA SER A 211 -36.45 -18.53 2.20
C SER A 211 -37.30 -17.70 1.23
N ALA A 212 -38.39 -18.26 0.70
CA ALA A 212 -39.29 -17.52 -0.18
C ALA A 212 -39.87 -16.27 0.50
N GLU A 213 -40.17 -16.36 1.80
CA GLU A 213 -40.67 -15.25 2.61
C GLU A 213 -39.60 -14.17 2.82
N GLU A 214 -38.37 -14.57 3.17
CA GLU A 214 -37.24 -13.65 3.34
C GLU A 214 -36.90 -12.93 2.03
N ALA A 215 -36.95 -13.66 0.91
CA ALA A 215 -36.73 -13.11 -0.42
C ALA A 215 -37.81 -12.08 -0.80
N GLU A 216 -39.07 -12.35 -0.47
CA GLU A 216 -40.17 -11.42 -0.72
C GLU A 216 -40.03 -10.16 0.15
N ALA A 217 -39.75 -10.33 1.45
CA ALA A 217 -39.54 -9.21 2.37
C ALA A 217 -38.35 -8.31 1.94
N GLY A 218 -37.29 -8.92 1.40
CA GLY A 218 -36.10 -8.21 0.90
C GLY A 218 -36.25 -7.61 -0.50
N ARG A 219 -37.31 -7.94 -1.25
CA ARG A 219 -37.49 -7.54 -2.66
C ARG A 219 -37.40 -6.03 -2.88
N PRO A 220 -38.08 -5.15 -2.09
CA PRO A 220 -38.01 -3.70 -2.32
C PRO A 220 -36.59 -3.14 -2.14
N PHE A 221 -35.84 -3.65 -1.16
CA PHE A 221 -34.45 -3.24 -0.94
C PHE A 221 -33.57 -3.67 -2.12
N LEU A 222 -33.70 -4.92 -2.57
CA LEU A 222 -32.94 -5.43 -3.71
C LEU A 222 -33.25 -4.64 -4.99
N GLU A 223 -34.52 -4.35 -5.28
CA GLU A 223 -34.92 -3.56 -6.45
C GLU A 223 -34.34 -2.14 -6.43
N ASN A 224 -34.42 -1.47 -5.27
CA ASN A 224 -33.81 -0.15 -5.09
C ASN A 224 -32.30 -0.18 -5.29
N PHE A 225 -31.62 -1.17 -4.71
CA PHE A 225 -30.18 -1.32 -4.86
C PHE A 225 -29.77 -1.62 -6.31
N MET A 226 -30.52 -2.49 -7.00
CA MET A 226 -30.32 -2.78 -8.42
C MET A 226 -30.55 -1.55 -9.30
N ASN A 227 -31.52 -0.70 -8.97
CA ASN A 227 -31.75 0.57 -9.67
C ASN A 227 -30.59 1.55 -9.46
N LEU A 228 -30.07 1.67 -8.23
CA LEU A 228 -28.89 2.47 -7.95
C LEU A 228 -27.64 1.94 -8.67
N LEU A 229 -27.45 0.61 -8.73
CA LEU A 229 -26.34 0.01 -9.46
C LEU A 229 -26.40 0.28 -10.95
N LYS A 230 -27.60 0.18 -11.57
CA LYS A 230 -27.80 0.52 -13.00
C LYS A 230 -27.46 1.98 -13.30
N GLN A 231 -27.69 2.87 -12.33
CA GLN A 231 -27.34 4.29 -12.39
C GLN A 231 -25.92 4.58 -11.87
N GLY A 232 -25.18 3.55 -11.45
CA GLY A 232 -23.80 3.65 -10.99
C GLY A 232 -22.86 4.11 -12.11
N MET A 233 -21.62 4.43 -11.72
CA MET A 233 -20.62 4.90 -12.67
C MET A 233 -20.47 3.94 -13.86
N ASN A 234 -20.33 4.48 -15.06
CA ASN A 234 -20.02 3.69 -16.25
C ASN A 234 -18.64 3.02 -16.07
N PRO A 235 -18.53 1.68 -16.21
CA PRO A 235 -17.27 0.94 -16.15
C PRO A 235 -16.14 1.50 -17.04
N ASP A 236 -16.45 2.10 -18.19
CA ASP A 236 -15.45 2.73 -19.07
C ASP A 236 -14.74 3.91 -18.40
N ARG A 237 -15.46 4.69 -17.58
CA ARG A 237 -14.85 5.78 -16.79
C ARG A 237 -13.89 5.23 -15.74
N VAL A 238 -14.22 4.09 -15.14
CA VAL A 238 -13.33 3.40 -14.19
C VAL A 238 -12.06 2.92 -14.90
N ALA A 239 -12.19 2.32 -16.09
CA ALA A 239 -11.04 1.87 -16.86
C ALA A 239 -10.09 3.03 -17.24
N GLU A 240 -10.63 4.18 -17.62
CA GLU A 240 -9.83 5.38 -17.92
C GLU A 240 -9.12 5.92 -16.67
N MET A 241 -9.76 5.88 -15.49
CA MET A 241 -9.08 6.21 -14.22
C MET A 241 -7.92 5.25 -13.94
N VAL A 242 -8.11 3.95 -14.18
CA VAL A 242 -7.02 2.95 -14.01
C VAL A 242 -5.84 3.23 -14.93
N ILE A 243 -6.10 3.54 -16.21
CA ILE A 243 -5.04 3.92 -17.16
C ILE A 243 -4.30 5.15 -16.69
N HIS A 244 -5.03 6.19 -16.29
CA HIS A 244 -4.44 7.42 -15.76
C HIS A 244 -3.57 7.14 -14.54
N SER A 245 -4.03 6.28 -13.62
CA SER A 245 -3.28 5.89 -12.43
C SER A 245 -2.00 5.12 -12.76
N ILE A 246 -2.04 4.18 -13.70
CA ILE A 246 -0.85 3.45 -14.17
C ILE A 246 0.18 4.40 -14.78
N GLN A 247 -0.27 5.39 -15.54
CA GLN A 247 0.62 6.37 -16.17
C GLN A 247 1.25 7.31 -15.15
N ASN A 248 0.60 7.59 -14.03
CA ASN A 248 1.00 8.63 -13.06
C ASN A 248 1.39 8.08 -11.69
N ASP A 249 1.60 6.77 -11.57
CA ASP A 249 1.99 6.10 -10.33
C ASP A 249 1.03 6.36 -9.16
N ILE A 250 -0.28 6.40 -9.44
CA ILE A 250 -1.30 6.62 -8.43
C ILE A 250 -1.68 5.28 -7.82
N PHE A 251 -1.36 5.10 -6.54
CA PHE A 251 -1.65 3.86 -5.81
C PHE A 251 -3.15 3.67 -5.51
N TYR A 252 -3.78 4.57 -4.74
CA TYR A 252 -5.21 4.46 -4.41
C TYR A 252 -6.09 5.06 -5.50
N ILE A 253 -6.86 4.20 -6.20
CA ILE A 253 -7.80 4.64 -7.23
C ILE A 253 -9.21 4.72 -6.63
N MET A 254 -9.48 5.84 -5.95
CA MET A 254 -10.78 6.14 -5.34
C MET A 254 -11.73 6.77 -6.37
N THR A 255 -12.49 5.93 -7.07
CA THR A 255 -13.38 6.39 -8.16
C THR A 255 -14.54 7.28 -7.70
N HIS A 256 -14.93 7.19 -6.42
CA HIS A 256 -16.08 7.91 -5.85
C HIS A 256 -15.65 8.71 -4.61
N PRO A 257 -15.11 9.94 -4.79
CA PRO A 257 -14.54 10.72 -3.68
C PRO A 257 -15.55 11.08 -2.59
N LYS A 258 -16.86 11.01 -2.86
CA LYS A 258 -17.92 11.19 -1.85
C LYS A 258 -17.78 10.29 -0.61
N TYR A 259 -17.12 9.13 -0.75
CA TYR A 259 -16.90 8.22 0.39
C TYR A 259 -15.76 8.65 1.31
N MET A 260 -14.91 9.62 0.92
CA MET A 260 -13.75 10.04 1.72
C MET A 260 -14.14 10.58 3.10
N ASN A 261 -15.26 11.31 3.20
CA ASN A 261 -15.75 11.80 4.49
C ASN A 261 -16.18 10.67 5.42
N LEU A 262 -16.79 9.61 4.88
CA LEU A 262 -17.17 8.43 5.66
C LEU A 262 -15.94 7.63 6.09
N ILE A 263 -14.95 7.49 5.21
CA ILE A 263 -13.67 6.83 5.53
C ILE A 263 -12.97 7.60 6.66
N LYS A 264 -12.93 8.94 6.56
CA LYS A 264 -12.40 9.79 7.64
C LYS A 264 -13.18 9.59 8.94
N ALA A 265 -14.50 9.59 8.91
CA ALA A 265 -15.32 9.37 10.10
C ALA A 265 -15.05 8.01 10.78
N ARG A 266 -14.78 6.95 10.00
CA ARG A 266 -14.32 5.65 10.55
C ARG A 266 -13.00 5.79 11.29
N PHE A 267 -12.01 6.48 10.72
CA PHE A 267 -10.72 6.71 11.39
C PHE A 267 -10.86 7.61 12.62
N ASP A 268 -11.69 8.66 12.54
CA ASP A 268 -12.01 9.52 13.67
C ASP A 268 -12.62 8.69 14.82
N ARG A 269 -13.49 7.71 14.52
CA ARG A 269 -14.04 6.80 15.52
C ARG A 269 -12.97 5.94 16.21
N ILE A 270 -12.00 5.42 15.44
CA ILE A 270 -10.86 4.67 16.01
C ILE A 270 -10.09 5.56 16.99
N VAL A 271 -9.79 6.80 16.59
CA VAL A 271 -9.09 7.77 17.45
C VAL A 271 -9.90 8.09 18.72
N VAL A 272 -11.21 8.28 18.60
CA VAL A 272 -12.11 8.53 19.73
C VAL A 272 -12.07 7.36 20.74
N ASP A 273 -12.19 6.12 20.26
CA ASP A 273 -12.18 4.96 21.16
C ASP A 273 -10.80 4.75 21.80
N CYS A 274 -9.70 5.00 21.08
CA CYS A 274 -8.36 5.05 21.67
C CYS A 274 -8.26 6.09 22.79
N LYS A 275 -8.82 7.29 22.61
CA LYS A 275 -8.84 8.34 23.66
C LYS A 275 -9.65 7.91 24.89
N ARG A 276 -10.83 7.34 24.69
CA ARG A 276 -11.67 6.81 25.79
C ARG A 276 -10.96 5.74 26.60
N LEU A 277 -10.22 4.85 25.93
CA LEU A 277 -9.39 3.87 26.63
C LEU A 277 -8.31 4.55 27.47
N ARG A 278 -7.65 5.59 26.93
CA ARG A 278 -6.61 6.34 27.64
C ARG A 278 -7.11 7.14 28.85
N GLU A 279 -8.38 7.54 28.89
CA GLU A 279 -8.97 8.19 30.07
C GLU A 279 -8.96 7.26 31.29
N LYS A 280 -9.18 5.95 31.08
CA LYS A 280 -9.19 4.94 32.14
C LYS A 280 -7.84 4.24 32.31
N PHE A 281 -7.12 4.06 31.21
CA PHE A 281 -5.82 3.40 31.13
C PHE A 281 -4.82 4.38 30.53
N PRO A 282 -4.40 5.41 31.29
CA PRO A 282 -3.43 6.37 30.80
C PRO A 282 -2.18 5.62 30.38
N THR A 283 -1.64 5.99 29.21
CA THR A 283 -0.31 5.53 28.84
C THR A 283 0.65 6.11 29.87
N THR A 284 1.38 5.26 30.59
CA THR A 284 2.52 5.71 31.38
C THR A 284 3.59 6.15 30.40
N ILE A 285 3.56 7.42 30.02
CA ILE A 285 4.71 8.06 29.39
C ILE A 285 5.71 8.23 30.51
N GLU A 286 6.82 7.49 30.45
CA GLU A 286 7.93 7.76 31.37
C GLU A 286 8.48 9.15 31.04
N GLU A 287 8.14 10.11 31.88
CA GLU A 287 8.67 11.47 31.83
C GLU A 287 10.15 11.48 32.26
N GLY A 288 10.88 12.46 31.74
CA GLY A 288 12.30 12.65 32.00
C GLY A 288 13.20 12.30 30.82
N GLU A 289 14.49 12.52 31.01
CA GLU A 289 15.53 12.27 30.01
C GLU A 289 16.45 11.14 30.47
N GLU A 290 16.91 10.34 29.51
CA GLU A 290 18.08 9.50 29.64
C GLU A 290 19.22 10.10 28.83
N SER A 291 20.45 9.71 29.14
CA SER A 291 21.63 10.13 28.37
C SER A 291 22.40 8.91 27.90
N TYR A 292 22.70 8.88 26.60
CA TYR A 292 23.67 7.95 26.03
C TYR A 292 25.03 8.63 26.02
N ILE A 293 26.06 7.93 26.50
CA ILE A 293 27.44 8.38 26.50
C ILE A 293 28.22 7.49 25.54
N PHE A 294 28.76 8.09 24.48
CA PHE A 294 29.70 7.44 23.58
C PHE A 294 31.13 7.71 24.06
N LYS A 295 31.90 6.62 24.25
CA LYS A 295 33.33 6.68 24.54
C LYS A 295 34.11 5.88 23.51
N ASP A 296 35.14 6.50 22.96
CA ASP A 296 36.14 5.87 22.10
C ASP A 296 37.49 6.54 22.34
N LYS A 297 38.59 5.93 21.91
CA LYS A 297 39.97 6.41 22.13
C LYS A 297 40.24 7.84 21.65
N THR A 298 39.39 8.37 20.78
CA THR A 298 39.60 9.63 20.07
C THR A 298 38.47 10.64 20.21
N LEU A 299 37.30 10.23 20.71
CA LEU A 299 36.13 11.10 20.76
C LEU A 299 35.14 10.61 21.82
N ASP A 300 34.80 11.54 22.69
CA ASP A 300 33.88 11.37 23.79
C ASP A 300 32.73 12.35 23.61
N PHE A 301 31.49 11.89 23.72
CA PHE A 301 30.32 12.77 23.68
C PHE A 301 29.10 12.12 24.33
N SER A 302 28.10 12.94 24.65
CA SER A 302 26.81 12.48 25.13
C SER A 302 25.67 13.04 24.31
N ILE A 303 24.51 12.37 24.39
CA ILE A 303 23.24 12.84 23.84
C ILE A 303 22.12 12.48 24.82
N SER A 304 21.24 13.43 25.09
CA SER A 304 20.02 13.20 25.88
C SER A 304 18.85 12.85 24.97
N TYR A 305 18.01 11.92 25.42
CA TYR A 305 16.78 11.51 24.75
C TYR A 305 15.65 11.22 25.75
N PRO A 306 14.37 11.34 25.35
CA PRO A 306 13.24 11.10 26.24
C PRO A 306 13.21 9.67 26.75
N LYS A 307 12.95 9.48 28.05
CA LYS A 307 12.89 8.17 28.71
C LYS A 307 11.81 7.22 28.17
N ARG A 308 10.78 7.79 27.51
CA ARG A 308 9.79 7.03 26.74
C ARG A 308 10.39 6.27 25.55
N LEU A 309 11.51 6.71 24.99
CA LEU A 309 12.23 5.96 23.96
C LEU A 309 13.11 4.91 24.63
N LYS A 310 12.83 3.63 24.39
CA LYS A 310 13.62 2.54 24.95
C LYS A 310 14.78 2.20 24.03
N GLN A 311 15.97 2.04 24.61
CA GLN A 311 17.15 1.62 23.86
C GLN A 311 16.88 0.29 23.16
N VAL A 312 17.25 0.22 21.88
CA VAL A 312 17.17 -0.99 21.06
C VAL A 312 18.53 -1.26 20.42
N ASN A 313 18.72 -2.51 19.95
CA ASN A 313 19.93 -2.84 19.23
C ASN A 313 19.99 -2.07 17.91
N PRO A 314 21.13 -1.43 17.58
CA PRO A 314 21.34 -0.81 16.28
C PRO A 314 21.10 -1.79 15.12
N ALA A 315 20.63 -1.27 13.98
CA ALA A 315 20.40 -2.08 12.80
C ALA A 315 21.72 -2.69 12.27
N PRO A 316 21.74 -4.00 11.95
CA PRO A 316 22.96 -4.65 11.46
C PRO A 316 23.43 -4.06 10.12
N ASN A 317 24.73 -4.09 9.88
CA ASN A 317 25.37 -3.54 8.66
C ASN A 317 25.10 -2.05 8.43
N THR A 318 24.90 -1.28 9.51
CA THR A 318 24.78 0.17 9.47
C THR A 318 25.88 0.83 10.29
N ASN A 319 26.03 2.15 10.13
CA ASN A 319 26.92 2.97 10.94
C ASN A 319 26.26 3.43 12.25
N GLN A 320 25.13 2.84 12.64
CA GLN A 320 24.43 3.18 13.87
C GLN A 320 25.23 2.67 15.08
N VAL A 321 25.50 3.56 16.03
CA VAL A 321 26.14 3.22 17.32
C VAL A 321 25.13 3.18 18.47
N PHE A 322 23.98 3.84 18.29
CA PHE A 322 22.90 3.85 19.26
C PHE A 322 21.55 4.00 18.55
N ALA A 323 20.52 3.42 19.15
CA ALA A 323 19.14 3.48 18.70
C ALA A 323 18.19 3.46 19.89
N ALA A 324 17.12 4.24 19.83
CA ALA A 324 16.03 4.18 20.79
C ALA A 324 14.69 4.35 20.08
N SER A 325 13.66 3.70 20.63
CA SER A 325 12.34 3.62 20.01
C SER A 325 11.25 3.50 21.05
N ASN A 326 10.10 4.12 20.80
CA ASN A 326 8.88 3.91 21.57
C ASN A 326 8.01 2.79 20.96
N ASP A 327 8.21 2.46 19.68
CA ASP A 327 7.44 1.46 18.95
C ASP A 327 8.27 0.79 17.82
N PHE A 328 7.61 0.02 16.94
CA PHE A 328 8.24 -0.69 15.80
C PHE A 328 8.91 0.21 14.74
N ILE A 329 8.66 1.52 14.76
CA ILE A 329 9.35 2.48 13.90
C ILE A 329 10.49 3.07 14.72
N GLN A 330 11.74 2.82 14.34
CA GLN A 330 12.92 3.39 15.01
C GLN A 330 12.81 4.92 15.04
N ASP A 331 12.44 5.48 16.21
CA ASP A 331 12.14 6.90 16.38
C ASP A 331 13.41 7.76 16.46
N PHE A 332 14.50 7.21 17.02
CA PHE A 332 15.79 7.87 17.17
C PHE A 332 16.96 6.93 16.87
N GLN A 333 17.95 7.42 16.13
CA GLN A 333 19.23 6.76 15.93
C GLN A 333 20.39 7.76 15.98
N LEU A 334 21.55 7.25 16.38
CA LEU A 334 22.82 7.95 16.32
C LEU A 334 23.78 7.15 15.44
N SER A 335 24.37 7.79 14.44
CA SER A 335 25.32 7.16 13.52
C SER A 335 26.67 7.87 13.54
N ILE A 336 27.75 7.10 13.38
CA ILE A 336 29.12 7.62 13.25
C ILE A 336 29.74 7.06 11.97
N THR A 337 30.09 7.94 11.04
CA THR A 337 30.71 7.55 9.76
C THR A 337 32.05 8.25 9.63
N LYS A 338 33.08 7.55 9.12
CA LYS A 338 34.34 8.20 8.77
C LYS A 338 34.12 9.21 7.65
N ILE A 339 34.63 10.42 7.79
CA ILE A 339 34.48 11.47 6.76
C ILE A 339 35.26 11.01 5.51
N GLY A 340 34.54 10.84 4.41
CA GLY A 340 35.13 10.66 3.08
C GLY A 340 35.42 12.02 2.42
N SER A 341 36.21 12.01 1.35
CA SER A 341 36.67 13.24 0.67
C SER A 341 35.56 14.18 0.17
N ASN A 342 34.32 13.70 0.06
CA ASN A 342 33.21 14.41 -0.56
C ASN A 342 32.13 14.85 0.44
N ILE A 343 32.28 14.56 1.74
CA ILE A 343 31.30 14.94 2.76
C ILE A 343 31.82 16.14 3.53
N THR A 344 31.07 17.23 3.51
CA THR A 344 31.32 18.45 4.29
C THR A 344 30.12 18.73 5.18
N LEU A 345 30.30 19.52 6.24
CA LEU A 345 29.19 19.90 7.11
C LEU A 345 28.04 20.58 6.33
N GLU A 346 28.37 21.35 5.30
CA GLU A 346 27.39 22.05 4.47
C GLU A 346 26.51 21.12 3.62
N ASN A 347 27.02 19.94 3.26
CA ASN A 347 26.35 19.02 2.34
C ASN A 347 25.74 17.78 3.02
N THR A 348 25.76 17.73 4.36
CA THR A 348 25.25 16.57 5.10
C THR A 348 23.77 16.34 4.84
N THR A 349 22.94 17.39 4.83
CA THR A 349 21.48 17.27 4.62
C THR A 349 21.17 16.69 3.24
N GLN A 350 21.86 17.15 2.20
CA GLN A 350 21.75 16.64 0.83
C GLN A 350 22.23 15.18 0.75
N THR A 351 23.30 14.85 1.46
CA THR A 351 23.80 13.48 1.57
C THR A 351 22.76 12.56 2.21
N VAL A 352 22.08 13.02 3.27
CA VAL A 352 21.01 12.23 3.91
C VAL A 352 19.80 12.08 2.99
N ALA A 353 19.37 13.15 2.32
CA ALA A 353 18.26 13.08 1.36
C ALA A 353 18.50 12.03 0.28
N LYS A 354 19.72 11.98 -0.28
CA LYS A 354 20.12 10.98 -1.27
C LYS A 354 20.07 9.54 -0.74
N VAL A 355 20.39 9.33 0.55
CA VAL A 355 20.24 8.01 1.18
C VAL A 355 18.75 7.66 1.32
N LEU A 356 17.91 8.64 1.65
CA LEU A 356 16.47 8.45 1.82
C LEU A 356 15.74 8.11 0.51
N GLU A 357 16.27 8.54 -0.65
CA GLU A 357 15.78 8.09 -1.97
C GLU A 357 15.88 6.56 -2.15
N GLY A 358 16.78 5.91 -1.41
CA GLY A 358 16.89 4.44 -1.39
C GLY A 358 15.80 3.72 -0.60
N VAL A 359 15.01 4.43 0.22
CA VAL A 359 13.98 3.87 1.12
C VAL A 359 12.62 4.57 1.03
N GLY A 360 12.48 5.60 0.19
CA GLY A 360 11.22 6.29 -0.05
C GLY A 360 11.19 7.13 -1.32
N THR A 361 10.01 7.66 -1.63
CA THR A 361 9.74 8.57 -2.76
C THR A 361 9.48 10.00 -2.27
N ASP A 362 9.38 10.95 -3.21
CA ASP A 362 9.06 12.36 -2.93
C ASP A 362 9.95 13.01 -1.85
N VAL A 363 11.24 12.66 -1.83
CA VAL A 363 12.20 13.17 -0.86
C VAL A 363 12.41 14.68 -1.07
N LYS A 364 12.09 15.48 -0.05
CA LYS A 364 12.16 16.94 -0.07
C LYS A 364 12.85 17.44 1.18
N ILE A 365 13.94 18.18 0.98
CA ILE A 365 14.57 18.95 2.06
C ILE A 365 13.70 20.17 2.32
N ILE A 366 13.16 20.30 3.53
CA ILE A 366 12.29 21.42 3.93
C ILE A 366 12.99 22.40 4.89
N PHE A 367 14.07 21.97 5.53
CA PHE A 367 14.94 22.80 6.36
C PHE A 367 16.40 22.37 6.20
N ASP A 368 17.31 23.33 6.14
CA ASP A 368 18.75 23.08 6.09
C ASP A 368 19.53 24.33 6.53
N LYS A 369 20.07 24.32 7.75
CA LYS A 369 20.81 25.46 8.31
C LYS A 369 21.99 25.02 9.17
N GLN A 370 23.05 25.82 9.16
CA GLN A 370 24.09 25.72 10.18
C GLN A 370 23.55 26.28 11.50
N ILE A 371 23.86 25.59 12.59
CA ILE A 371 23.52 25.99 13.96
C ILE A 371 24.74 25.85 14.86
N THR A 372 24.61 26.35 16.08
CA THR A 372 25.57 26.14 17.17
C THR A 372 24.86 25.43 18.32
N LEU A 373 25.43 24.31 18.78
CA LEU A 373 24.92 23.55 19.93
C LEU A 373 25.22 24.28 21.25
N GLU A 374 24.59 23.83 22.34
CA GLU A 374 24.75 24.46 23.67
C GLU A 374 26.21 24.53 24.13
N ASP A 375 27.02 23.53 23.78
CA ASP A 375 28.43 23.46 24.15
C ASP A 375 29.38 24.21 23.19
N GLY A 376 28.82 25.00 22.27
CA GLY A 376 29.53 25.80 21.27
C GLY A 376 29.89 25.03 19.99
N THR A 377 29.59 23.73 19.90
CA THR A 377 29.92 22.93 18.71
C THR A 377 29.11 23.38 17.50
N ILE A 378 29.78 23.57 16.35
CA ILE A 378 29.11 23.90 15.08
C ILE A 378 28.47 22.63 14.52
N ALA A 379 27.20 22.73 14.13
CA ALA A 379 26.44 21.62 13.55
C ALA A 379 25.62 22.08 12.34
N ARG A 380 25.08 21.11 11.59
CA ARG A 380 24.11 21.33 10.51
C ARG A 380 22.81 20.65 10.89
N GLU A 381 21.74 21.42 10.92
CA GLU A 381 20.38 20.96 11.16
C GLU A 381 19.63 20.84 9.83
N GLY A 382 19.01 19.69 9.61
CA GLY A 382 18.26 19.39 8.39
C GLY A 382 16.94 18.71 8.69
N GLU A 383 15.90 19.07 7.93
CA GLU A 383 14.61 18.37 7.93
C GLU A 383 14.26 17.92 6.52
N ILE A 384 13.79 16.68 6.42
CA ILE A 384 13.49 16.01 5.17
C ILE A 384 12.12 15.34 5.29
N GLU A 385 11.20 15.72 4.41
CA GLU A 385 9.93 15.02 4.22
C GLU A 385 10.05 14.02 3.08
N TYR A 386 9.52 12.81 3.27
CA TYR A 386 9.49 11.79 2.22
C TYR A 386 8.36 10.79 2.45
N GLN A 387 7.96 10.09 1.39
CA GLN A 387 7.05 8.96 1.47
C GLN A 387 7.83 7.67 1.65
N ARG A 388 7.92 7.20 2.89
CA ARG A 388 8.54 5.92 3.21
C ARG A 388 7.75 4.80 2.57
N LEU A 389 8.43 3.96 1.80
CA LEU A 389 7.84 2.86 1.03
C LEU A 389 6.64 3.29 0.15
N GLY A 390 6.62 4.55 -0.30
CA GLY A 390 5.61 5.09 -1.21
C GLY A 390 4.20 5.30 -0.63
N SER A 391 4.02 5.22 0.69
CA SER A 391 2.67 5.33 1.29
C SER A 391 2.58 6.09 2.61
N ILE A 392 3.68 6.17 3.39
CA ILE A 392 3.66 6.82 4.71
C ILE A 392 4.53 8.07 4.67
N ASN A 393 3.92 9.23 4.93
CA ASN A 393 4.67 10.47 5.09
C ASN A 393 5.50 10.42 6.37
N ILE A 394 6.80 10.61 6.23
CA ILE A 394 7.75 10.70 7.35
C ILE A 394 8.44 12.06 7.28
N LEU A 395 8.50 12.73 8.42
CA LEU A 395 9.43 13.82 8.67
C LEU A 395 10.66 13.22 9.35
N SER A 396 11.83 13.46 8.77
CA SER A 396 13.10 13.16 9.39
C SER A 396 13.83 14.43 9.75
N HIS A 397 14.31 14.50 10.99
CA HIS A 397 15.14 15.58 11.50
C HIS A 397 16.53 15.05 11.77
N HIS A 398 17.54 15.85 11.41
CA HIS A 398 18.94 15.46 11.51
C HIS A 398 19.76 16.59 12.11
N ILE A 399 20.65 16.23 13.03
CA ILE A 399 21.75 17.09 13.47
C ILE A 399 23.05 16.39 13.12
N SER A 400 23.87 17.05 12.29
CA SER A 400 25.17 16.57 11.86
C SER A 400 26.29 17.39 12.45
N VAL A 401 27.31 16.72 12.99
CA VAL A 401 28.54 17.31 13.51
C VAL A 401 29.73 16.63 12.85
N MET A 402 30.74 17.43 12.46
CA MET A 402 32.03 16.94 11.98
C MET A 402 33.07 17.16 13.07
N LYS A 403 33.66 16.09 13.61
CA LYS A 403 34.69 16.16 14.65
C LYS A 403 35.65 14.97 14.52
N ASP A 404 36.96 15.20 14.62
CA ASP A 404 38.02 14.18 14.61
C ASP A 404 37.87 13.13 13.47
N ASP A 405 37.74 13.60 12.22
CA ASP A 405 37.50 12.80 11.01
C ASP A 405 36.22 11.94 11.02
N LYS A 406 35.30 12.22 11.94
CA LYS A 406 34.01 11.53 12.07
C LYS A 406 32.85 12.48 11.77
N TRP A 407 31.88 11.97 11.02
CA TRP A 407 30.55 12.52 10.87
C TRP A 407 29.63 11.85 11.89
N ILE A 408 29.26 12.59 12.93
CA ILE A 408 28.29 12.19 13.95
C ILE A 408 26.93 12.73 13.50
N ARG A 409 25.95 11.84 13.40
CA ARG A 409 24.59 12.19 12.97
C ARG A 409 23.56 11.66 13.94
N SER A 410 22.85 12.57 14.61
CA SER A 410 21.58 12.26 15.24
C SER A 410 20.48 12.28 14.16
N SER A 411 19.58 11.30 14.16
CA SER A 411 18.43 11.28 13.26
C SER A 411 17.19 10.82 14.00
N THR A 412 16.14 11.60 13.92
CA THR A 412 14.81 11.27 14.45
C THR A 412 13.80 11.18 13.31
N TYR A 413 12.82 10.28 13.47
CA TYR A 413 11.83 9.97 12.44
C TYR A 413 10.44 9.89 13.08
N ALA A 414 9.46 10.61 12.54
CA ALA A 414 8.06 10.38 12.89
C ALA A 414 7.14 10.78 11.74
N HIS A 415 5.87 10.41 11.83
CA HIS A 415 4.84 11.06 11.01
C HIS A 415 4.79 12.56 11.39
N PRO A 416 4.63 13.50 10.43
CA PRO A 416 4.65 14.94 10.73
C PRO A 416 3.69 15.37 11.85
N SER A 417 2.52 14.74 11.96
CA SER A 417 1.54 15.03 13.03
C SER A 417 1.92 14.50 14.42
N MET A 418 2.99 13.71 14.53
CA MET A 418 3.49 13.12 15.78
C MET A 418 4.88 13.65 16.14
N PHE A 419 5.41 14.61 15.36
CA PHE A 419 6.76 15.13 15.54
C PHE A 419 6.75 16.28 16.58
N ASP A 420 6.92 15.91 17.85
CA ASP A 420 6.91 16.83 19.00
C ASP A 420 8.28 17.48 19.27
N ASP A 421 8.30 18.45 20.19
CA ASP A 421 9.50 19.22 20.54
C ASP A 421 10.59 18.35 21.19
N ASP A 422 10.19 17.31 21.94
CA ASP A 422 11.13 16.36 22.54
C ASP A 422 11.96 15.68 21.45
N LEU A 423 11.31 15.17 20.38
CA LEU A 423 12.02 14.55 19.25
C LEU A 423 12.90 15.56 18.48
N ARG A 424 12.48 16.82 18.36
CA ARG A 424 13.28 17.91 17.75
C ARG A 424 14.55 18.21 18.54
N ASN A 425 14.47 18.13 19.85
CA ASN A 425 15.55 18.55 20.74
C ASN A 425 16.60 17.46 20.99
N ILE A 426 16.33 16.18 20.69
CA ILE A 426 17.30 15.08 20.83
C ILE A 426 18.62 15.41 20.14
N GLY A 427 18.60 15.83 18.87
CA GLY A 427 19.84 16.13 18.15
C GLY A 427 20.59 17.34 18.72
N ARG A 428 19.86 18.33 19.26
CA ARG A 428 20.45 19.55 19.83
C ARG A 428 21.10 19.32 21.21
N SER A 429 20.78 18.22 21.88
CA SER A 429 21.35 17.86 23.18
C SER A 429 22.75 17.22 23.08
N LEU A 430 23.30 17.05 21.86
CA LEU A 430 24.66 16.56 21.66
C LEU A 430 25.69 17.45 22.38
N LYS A 431 26.55 16.83 23.18
CA LYS A 431 27.61 17.51 23.94
C LYS A 431 28.94 16.78 23.79
N PHE A 432 29.95 17.49 23.31
CA PHE A 432 31.31 17.00 23.05
C PHE A 432 32.37 17.60 23.99
N ASN A 433 32.03 18.63 24.76
CA ASN A 433 32.99 19.42 25.56
C ASN A 433 32.72 19.39 27.08
N VAL A 434 31.99 18.39 27.59
CA VAL A 434 31.64 18.29 29.01
C VAL A 434 32.44 17.16 29.67
N PRO A 435 33.01 17.35 30.88
CA PRO A 435 33.61 16.24 31.61
C PRO A 435 32.56 15.15 31.82
N ILE A 436 32.80 13.98 31.23
CA ILE A 436 31.91 12.82 31.40
C ILE A 436 31.98 12.44 32.88
N PRO A 437 30.85 12.40 33.61
CA PRO A 437 30.85 11.93 34.99
C PRO A 437 31.50 10.55 35.07
N GLU A 438 32.47 10.38 35.97
CA GLU A 438 32.96 9.05 36.32
C GLU A 438 31.75 8.25 36.82
N ILE A 439 31.43 7.16 36.13
CA ILE A 439 30.39 6.22 36.56
C ILE A 439 30.93 5.56 37.82
N GLN A 440 30.26 5.76 38.97
CA GLN A 440 30.51 5.03 40.21
C GLN A 440 30.01 3.59 40.12
#